data_AF-A0A2T0K4F1-F1
#
_entry.id   AF-A0A2T0K4F1-F1
#
_cell.length_a   1.000
_cell.length_b   1.000
_cell.length_c   1.000
_cell.angle_alpha   90.00
_cell.angle_beta   90.00
_cell.angle_gamma   90.00
#
_symmetry.space_group_name_H-M   'P 1'
#
loop_
_entity.id
_entity.type
_entity.pdbx_description
1 polymer ?
#
loop_
_entity_poly.entity_id
_entity_poly.type
_entity_poly.pdbx_seq_one_letter_code
_entity_poly.pdbx_strand_id
1 'polypeptide(L)'
;MDAGVETTLVNVPHLGGSFPGSVVVDMLLIEAVTHGWDLARAIGRPWQPDEATAARALAFYRATIKPQWRGPGMAFGYEVPVADDAPMIDRVVAFSGRDPEWTPGPA
;
A
#
# COMPACT_ATOMS: atom_id res chain seq x y z
N MET A 1 -20.87 -3.04 -24.31
CA MET A 1 -19.62 -3.31 -23.56
C MET A 1 -20.04 -3.29 -22.11
N ASP A 2 -20.08 -4.44 -21.45
CA ASP A 2 -20.44 -4.50 -20.04
C ASP A 2 -19.50 -3.56 -19.28
N ALA A 3 -20.06 -2.61 -18.54
CA ALA A 3 -19.29 -1.73 -17.69
C ALA A 3 -18.60 -2.62 -16.65
N GLY A 4 -17.32 -2.93 -16.87
CA GLY A 4 -16.53 -3.74 -15.96
C GLY A 4 -16.54 -3.14 -14.55
N VAL A 5 -16.07 -3.92 -13.58
CA VAL A 5 -15.98 -3.49 -12.18
C VAL A 5 -15.27 -2.13 -12.02
N GLU A 6 -14.38 -1.77 -12.95
CA GLU A 6 -13.61 -0.53 -12.93
C GLU A 6 -14.48 0.74 -12.86
N THR A 7 -15.58 0.82 -13.62
CA THR A 7 -16.43 2.02 -13.66
C THR A 7 -17.69 1.89 -12.82
N THR A 8 -18.00 0.68 -12.35
CA THR A 8 -19.19 0.44 -11.52
C THR A 8 -19.01 1.11 -10.17
N LEU A 9 -19.99 1.92 -9.76
CA LEU A 9 -19.97 2.53 -8.44
C LEU A 9 -20.22 1.48 -7.37
N VAL A 10 -19.27 1.37 -6.45
CA VAL A 10 -19.35 0.50 -5.27
C VAL A 10 -19.65 1.39 -4.07
N ASN A 11 -20.76 1.13 -3.39
CA ASN A 11 -21.12 1.85 -2.17
C ASN A 11 -20.27 1.34 -1.00
N VAL A 12 -19.45 2.21 -0.42
CA VAL A 12 -18.61 1.94 0.75
C VAL A 12 -18.93 2.95 1.85
N PRO A 13 -20.03 2.78 2.60
CA PRO A 13 -20.52 3.77 3.57
C PRO A 13 -19.49 4.17 4.63
N HIS A 14 -18.64 3.23 5.05
CA HIS A 14 -17.56 3.48 6.02
C HIS A 14 -16.47 4.42 5.50
N LEU A 15 -16.39 4.62 4.19
CA LEU A 15 -15.52 5.60 3.54
C LEU A 15 -16.28 6.85 3.08
N GLY A 16 -17.56 6.97 3.45
CA GLY A 16 -18.35 8.18 3.23
C GLY A 16 -19.04 8.27 1.87
N GLY A 17 -19.20 7.17 1.14
CA GLY A 17 -20.01 7.19 -0.09
C GLY A 17 -19.75 6.08 -1.08
N SER A 18 -20.04 6.36 -2.36
CA SER A 18 -19.80 5.45 -3.47
C SER A 18 -18.58 5.88 -4.27
N PHE A 19 -17.77 4.89 -4.68
CA PHE A 19 -16.52 5.09 -5.40
C PHE A 19 -16.52 4.25 -6.68
N PRO A 20 -15.81 4.68 -7.74
CA PRO A 20 -15.51 3.77 -8.86
C PRO A 20 -14.87 2.49 -8.32
N GLY A 21 -15.28 1.32 -8.81
CA GLY A 21 -14.76 0.05 -8.32
C GLY A 21 -13.26 -0.09 -8.50
N SER A 22 -12.66 0.60 -9.49
CA SER A 22 -11.20 0.70 -9.61
C SER A 22 -10.53 1.29 -8.36
N VAL A 23 -11.11 2.33 -7.76
CA VAL A 23 -10.60 2.95 -6.52
C VAL A 23 -10.68 1.98 -5.36
N VAL A 24 -11.77 1.21 -5.26
CA VAL A 24 -11.93 0.20 -4.21
C VAL A 24 -10.91 -0.92 -4.38
N VAL A 25 -10.67 -1.38 -5.61
CA VAL A 25 -9.66 -2.40 -5.92
C VAL A 25 -8.26 -1.89 -5.58
N ASP A 26 -7.92 -0.65 -5.97
CA ASP A 26 -6.60 -0.08 -5.68
C ASP A 26 -6.37 0.13 -4.19
N MET A 27 -7.41 0.53 -3.45
CA MET A 27 -7.37 0.59 -2.00
C MET A 27 -7.11 -0.80 -1.39
N LEU A 28 -7.84 -1.83 -1.81
CA LEU A 28 -7.59 -3.19 -1.31
C LEU A 28 -6.19 -3.70 -1.69
N LEU A 29 -5.67 -3.27 -2.84
CA LEU A 29 -4.34 -3.63 -3.30
C LEU A 29 -3.25 -3.06 -2.38
N ILE A 30 -3.31 -1.77 -2.01
CA ILE A 30 -2.33 -1.19 -1.08
C ILE A 30 -2.34 -1.87 0.28
N GLU A 31 -3.53 -2.25 0.78
CA GLU A 31 -3.69 -2.96 2.04
C GLU A 31 -3.06 -4.34 1.97
N ALA A 32 -3.39 -5.13 0.93
CA ALA A 32 -2.86 -6.48 0.75
C ALA A 32 -1.33 -6.49 0.55
N VAL A 33 -0.80 -5.58 -0.28
CA VAL A 33 0.63 -5.49 -0.57
C VAL A 33 1.43 -5.10 0.68
N THR A 34 0.95 -4.09 1.41
CA THR A 34 1.67 -3.54 2.57
C THR A 34 1.57 -4.46 3.78
N HIS A 35 0.36 -4.94 4.10
CA HIS A 35 0.17 -5.81 5.26
C HIS A 35 0.61 -7.26 5.01
N GLY A 36 0.62 -7.71 3.76
CA GLY A 36 1.30 -8.95 3.38
C GLY A 36 2.79 -8.89 3.69
N TRP A 37 3.45 -7.76 3.43
CA TRP A 37 4.85 -7.54 3.81
C TRP A 37 5.04 -7.54 5.33
N ASP A 38 4.16 -6.86 6.08
CA ASP A 38 4.22 -6.82 7.56
C ASP A 38 4.20 -8.22 8.16
N LEU A 39 3.20 -9.02 7.75
CA LEU A 39 3.02 -10.38 8.22
C LEU A 39 4.23 -11.24 7.85
N ALA A 40 4.63 -11.23 6.58
CA ALA A 40 5.73 -12.03 6.08
C ALA A 40 7.04 -11.72 6.82
N ARG A 41 7.35 -10.44 7.06
CA ARG A 41 8.51 -10.03 7.85
C ARG A 41 8.44 -10.53 9.28
N ALA A 42 7.28 -10.39 9.93
CA ALA A 42 7.10 -10.82 11.31
C ALA A 42 7.32 -12.33 11.52
N ILE A 43 7.00 -13.15 10.50
CA ILE A 43 7.17 -14.62 10.56
C ILE A 43 8.36 -15.14 9.75
N GLY A 44 9.25 -14.26 9.27
CA GLY A 44 10.44 -14.67 8.51
C GLY A 44 10.16 -15.39 7.19
N ARG A 45 9.09 -15.01 6.49
CA ARG A 45 8.70 -15.58 5.18
C ARG A 45 8.96 -14.57 4.05
N PRO A 46 9.22 -15.04 2.83
CA PRO A 46 9.34 -14.16 1.69
C PRO A 46 7.97 -13.56 1.32
N TRP A 47 7.99 -12.30 0.89
CA TRP A 47 6.84 -11.61 0.28
C TRP A 47 7.30 -10.96 -1.02
N GLN A 48 6.80 -11.46 -2.14
CA GLN A 48 7.22 -11.06 -3.48
C GLN A 48 5.96 -10.89 -4.35
N PRO A 49 5.16 -9.84 -4.14
CA PRO A 49 4.13 -9.48 -5.10
C PRO A 49 4.80 -9.20 -6.45
N ASP A 50 4.08 -9.44 -7.55
CA ASP A 50 4.60 -9.10 -8.87
C ASP A 50 4.86 -7.59 -8.97
N GLU A 51 5.83 -7.22 -9.81
CA GLU A 51 6.30 -5.84 -9.91
C GLU A 51 5.19 -4.87 -10.36
N ALA A 52 4.29 -5.30 -11.24
CA ALA A 52 3.19 -4.48 -11.72
C ALA A 52 2.17 -4.20 -10.60
N THR A 53 1.87 -5.19 -9.76
CA THR A 53 1.05 -5.03 -8.55
C THR A 53 1.68 -4.05 -7.57
N ALA A 54 2.97 -4.18 -7.27
CA ALA A 54 3.66 -3.28 -6.36
C ALA A 54 3.74 -1.85 -6.92
N ALA A 55 3.99 -1.69 -8.22
CA ALA A 55 4.01 -0.39 -8.89
C ALA A 55 2.64 0.29 -8.87
N ARG A 56 1.56 -0.47 -9.11
CA ARG A 56 0.17 0.03 -9.02
C ARG A 56 -0.18 0.47 -7.60
N ALA A 57 0.22 -0.31 -6.60
CA ALA A 57 0.05 0.07 -5.20
C ALA A 57 0.78 1.38 -4.87
N LEU A 58 2.06 1.52 -5.26
CA LEU A 58 2.84 2.74 -5.04
C LEU A 58 2.21 3.97 -5.74
N ALA A 59 1.73 3.80 -6.97
CA ALA A 59 1.06 4.86 -7.71
C ALA A 59 -0.21 5.34 -6.99
N PHE A 60 -1.04 4.41 -6.50
CA PHE A 60 -2.24 4.75 -5.74
C PHE A 60 -1.90 5.44 -4.42
N TYR A 61 -0.87 4.95 -3.72
CA TYR A 61 -0.37 5.58 -2.50
C TYR A 61 0.04 7.03 -2.72
N ARG A 62 0.84 7.31 -3.75
CA ARG A 62 1.28 8.66 -4.14
C ARG A 62 0.11 9.57 -4.52
N ALA A 63 -0.93 9.01 -5.13
CA ALA A 63 -2.10 9.78 -5.54
C ALA A 63 -3.02 10.15 -4.35
N THR A 64 -3.02 9.35 -3.27
CA THR A 64 -4.02 9.45 -2.20
C THR A 64 -3.47 9.93 -0.86
N ILE A 65 -2.24 9.58 -0.51
CA ILE A 65 -1.65 9.90 0.79
C ILE A 65 -0.88 11.21 0.71
N LYS A 66 -1.49 12.24 1.30
CA LYS A 66 -0.98 13.61 1.35
C LYS A 66 -0.12 13.87 2.61
N PRO A 67 0.77 14.88 2.59
CA PRO A 67 1.68 15.16 3.71
C PRO A 67 1.01 15.34 5.08
N GLN A 68 -0.21 15.88 5.14
CA GLN A 68 -0.94 16.07 6.40
C GLN A 68 -1.36 14.78 7.09
N TRP A 69 -1.30 13.63 6.42
CA TRP A 69 -1.67 12.33 6.97
C TRP A 69 -0.48 11.55 7.53
N ARG A 70 0.69 12.20 7.61
CA ARG A 70 1.96 11.56 7.96
C ARG A 70 2.53 12.10 9.27
N GLY A 71 3.18 11.23 10.03
CA GLY A 71 3.97 11.59 11.21
C GLY A 71 3.54 10.89 12.50
N PRO A 72 4.10 11.30 13.66
CA PRO A 72 3.81 10.67 14.95
C PRO A 72 2.31 10.71 15.29
N GLY A 73 1.74 9.55 15.60
CA GLY A 73 0.31 9.40 15.94
C GLY A 73 -0.65 9.41 14.74
N MET A 74 -0.12 9.49 13.51
CA MET A 74 -0.92 9.44 12.28
C MET A 74 -0.97 8.03 11.69
N ALA A 75 -1.87 7.81 10.73
CA ALA A 75 -2.03 6.53 10.06
C ALA A 75 -0.81 6.11 9.22
N PHE A 76 -0.04 7.08 8.73
CA PHE A 76 1.18 6.84 7.95
C PHE A 76 2.40 7.43 8.66
N GLY A 77 3.52 6.72 8.59
CA GLY A 77 4.80 7.27 8.99
C GLY A 77 5.31 8.33 8.01
N TYR A 78 6.40 8.99 8.37
CA TYR A 78 7.20 9.72 7.39
C TYR A 78 7.79 8.76 6.38
N GLU A 79 7.88 9.17 5.12
CA GLU A 79 8.49 8.34 4.08
C GLU A 79 9.95 8.02 4.45
N VAL A 80 10.31 6.74 4.30
CA VAL A 80 11.70 6.29 4.47
C VAL A 80 12.42 6.46 3.14
N PRO A 81 13.60 7.10 3.08
CA PRO A 81 14.36 7.20 1.85
C PRO A 81 14.86 5.82 1.38
N VAL A 82 14.69 5.52 0.09
CA VAL A 82 15.25 4.34 -0.58
C VAL A 82 15.80 4.74 -1.94
N ALA A 83 16.70 3.93 -2.49
CA ALA A 83 17.20 4.15 -3.84
C ALA A 83 16.09 4.00 -4.89
N ASP A 84 16.21 4.72 -6.01
CA ASP A 84 15.19 4.69 -7.07
C ASP A 84 15.11 3.34 -7.79
N ASP A 85 16.18 2.55 -7.74
CA ASP A 85 16.31 1.19 -8.25
C ASP A 85 16.12 0.11 -7.17
N ALA A 86 15.73 0.50 -5.95
CA ALA A 86 15.35 -0.45 -4.91
C ALA A 86 14.18 -1.33 -5.38
N PRO A 87 14.07 -2.58 -4.88
CA PRO A 87 12.94 -3.45 -5.15
C PRO A 87 11.61 -2.72 -4.98
N MET A 88 10.65 -2.96 -5.89
CA MET A 88 9.40 -2.21 -5.91
C MET A 88 8.62 -2.29 -4.59
N ILE A 89 8.66 -3.46 -3.93
CA ILE A 89 8.05 -3.66 -2.61
C ILE A 89 8.70 -2.78 -1.53
N ASP A 90 10.02 -2.59 -1.57
CA ASP A 90 10.74 -1.74 -0.62
C ASP A 90 10.30 -0.28 -0.77
N ARG A 91 10.10 0.17 -2.01
CA ARG A 91 9.57 1.51 -2.30
C ARG A 91 8.14 1.71 -1.81
N VAL A 92 7.28 0.68 -1.92
CA VAL A 92 5.90 0.71 -1.38
C VAL A 92 5.91 0.86 0.14
N VAL A 93 6.64 0.00 0.84
CA VAL A 93 6.64 0.00 2.32
C VAL A 93 7.35 1.24 2.86
N ALA A 94 8.43 1.68 2.22
CA ALA A 94 9.12 2.92 2.55
C ALA A 94 8.20 4.15 2.42
N PHE A 95 7.38 4.21 1.37
CA PHE A 95 6.39 5.28 1.21
C PHE A 95 5.32 5.27 2.31
N SER A 96 4.97 4.09 2.85
CA SER A 96 4.05 3.99 3.99
C SER A 96 4.68 4.43 5.33
N GLY A 97 6.01 4.59 5.35
CA GLY A 97 6.81 4.93 6.51
C GLY A 97 7.34 3.73 7.31
N ARG A 98 7.34 2.54 6.71
CA ARG A 98 8.01 1.35 7.23
C ARG A 98 9.46 1.36 6.80
N ASP A 99 10.33 0.85 7.65
CA ASP A 99 11.71 0.57 7.30
C ASP A 99 11.79 -0.74 6.49
N PRO A 100 12.20 -0.73 5.20
CA PRO A 100 12.34 -1.94 4.40
C PRO A 100 13.37 -2.93 4.98
N GLU A 101 14.30 -2.46 5.81
CA GLU A 101 15.31 -3.29 6.46
C GLU A 101 14.83 -3.86 7.80
N TRP A 102 13.61 -3.54 8.23
CA TRP A 102 13.07 -4.01 9.50
C TRP A 102 13.13 -5.54 9.63
N THR A 103 13.58 -5.98 10.81
CA THR A 103 13.58 -7.38 11.22
C THR A 103 12.88 -7.53 12.57
N PRO A 104 12.16 -8.64 12.81
CA PRO A 104 11.64 -8.93 14.13
C PRO A 104 12.80 -9.02 15.13
N GLY A 105 12.57 -8.55 16.37
CA GLY A 105 13.51 -8.74 17.46
C GLY A 105 13.71 -10.23 17.78
N PRO A 106 14.76 -10.58 18.54
CA PRO A 106 14.91 -11.93 19.06
C PRO A 106 13.66 -12.31 19.87
N ALA A 107 13.24 -13.57 19.74
CA ALA A 107 12.12 -14.15 20.47
C ALA A 107 12.42 -14.25 21.98
#